data_AF-A0A9D6ZJI9-F1
#
_entry.id   AF-A0A9D6ZJI9-F1
#
_cell.length_a   1.000
_cell.length_b   1.000
_cell.length_c   1.000
_cell.angle_alpha   90.00
_cell.angle_beta   90.00
_cell.angle_gamma   90.00
#
_symmetry.space_group_name_H-M   'P 1'
#
loop_
_entity.id
_entity.type
_entity.pdbx_description
1 polymer ?
#
loop_
_entity_poly.entity_id
_entity_poly.type
_entity_poly.pdbx_seq_one_letter_code
_entity_poly.pdbx_strand_id
1 'polypeptide(L)'
;LHPIAGQGFNLGLRDVAALAEVLLDARRAACDIGDLAVLARYAEWRQGDHRRVIAFTDGLTRLFTNPLPPVAWVRDLGMLALDLCPPAKRIFAKLTMGRAGRLPRLARGLEL
;
A
#
# COMPACT_ATOMS: atom_id res chain seq x y z
N LEU A 1 1.11 6.71 -11.06
CA LEU A 1 0.21 5.67 -10.52
C LEU A 1 -0.51 5.02 -11.69
N HIS A 2 -0.07 3.83 -12.11
CA HIS A 2 -0.83 3.05 -13.08
C HIS A 2 -2.11 2.56 -12.36
N PRO A 3 -3.32 2.84 -12.88
CA PRO A 3 -4.56 2.57 -12.16
C PRO A 3 -4.88 1.07 -12.21
N ILE A 4 -4.36 0.30 -11.26
CA ILE A 4 -4.99 -0.96 -10.89
C ILE A 4 -6.18 -0.56 -10.00
N ALA A 5 -7.39 -0.62 -10.56
CA ALA A 5 -8.61 0.06 -10.09
C ALA A 5 -8.99 -0.14 -8.61
N GLY A 6 -8.40 -1.10 -7.89
CA GLY A 6 -8.63 -1.31 -6.45
C GLY A 6 -7.54 -0.78 -5.51
N GLN A 7 -6.30 -0.56 -5.99
CA GLN A 7 -5.18 -0.22 -5.09
C GLN A 7 -5.18 1.25 -4.68
N GLY A 8 -5.49 2.16 -5.60
CA GLY A 8 -5.59 3.60 -5.30
C GLY A 8 -6.69 3.92 -4.29
N PHE A 9 -7.85 3.26 -4.43
CA PHE A 9 -8.97 3.42 -3.49
C PHE A 9 -8.61 2.94 -2.07
N ASN A 10 -8.08 1.73 -1.94
CA ASN A 10 -7.66 1.19 -0.64
C ASN A 10 -6.53 2.01 0.00
N LEU A 11 -5.62 2.54 -0.82
CA LEU A 11 -4.57 3.45 -0.35
C LEU A 11 -5.17 4.76 0.19
N GLY A 12 -6.13 5.35 -0.52
CA GLY A 12 -6.84 6.55 -0.09
C GLY A 12 -7.63 6.36 1.22
N LEU A 13 -8.35 5.25 1.39
CA LEU A 13 -9.03 4.96 2.65
C LEU A 13 -8.06 4.86 3.84
N ARG A 14 -6.87 4.28 3.61
CA ARG A 14 -5.82 4.19 4.62
C ARG A 14 -5.19 5.55 4.92
N ASP A 15 -5.05 6.41 3.91
CA ASP A 15 -4.59 7.79 4.06
C ASP A 15 -5.58 8.59 4.95
N VAL A 16 -6.89 8.52 4.67
CA VAL A 16 -7.92 9.18 5.48
C VAL A 16 -7.91 8.67 6.93
N ALA A 17 -7.85 7.36 7.12
CA ALA A 17 -7.82 6.76 8.45
C ALA A 17 -6.57 7.17 9.26
N ALA A 18 -5.40 7.21 8.62
CA ALA A 18 -4.16 7.62 9.26
C ALA A 18 -4.13 9.12 9.56
N LEU A 19 -4.65 9.95 8.65
CA LEU A 19 -4.77 11.39 8.88
C LEU A 19 -5.69 11.67 10.06
N ALA A 20 -6.87 11.03 10.11
CA ALA A 20 -7.81 11.20 11.22
C ALA A 20 -7.18 10.83 12.58
N GLU A 21 -6.39 9.75 12.64
CA GLU A 21 -5.65 9.36 13.85
C GLU A 21 -4.61 10.41 14.26
N VAL A 22 -3.80 10.90 13.32
CA VAL A 22 -2.77 11.92 13.60
C VAL A 22 -3.39 13.22 14.09
N LEU A 23 -4.48 13.69 13.45
CA LEU A 23 -5.16 14.92 13.84
C LEU A 23 -5.83 14.79 15.22
N LEU A 24 -6.42 13.63 15.53
CA LEU A 24 -7.04 13.42 16.84
C LEU A 24 -6.01 13.33 17.96
N ASP A 25 -4.89 12.65 17.73
CA ASP A 25 -3.79 12.59 18.68
C ASP A 25 -3.20 13.99 18.95
N ALA A 26 -3.03 14.82 17.91
CA ALA A 26 -2.60 16.21 18.05
C ALA A 26 -3.60 17.03 18.87
N ARG A 27 -4.89 16.91 18.57
CA ARG A 27 -5.95 17.59 19.32
C ARG A 27 -5.99 17.18 20.79
N ARG A 28 -5.81 15.89 21.11
CA ARG A 28 -5.74 15.39 22.48
C ARG A 28 -4.53 15.91 23.25
N ALA A 29 -3.41 16.13 22.55
CA ALA A 29 -2.20 16.73 23.09
C ALA A 29 -2.27 18.27 23.18
N ALA A 30 -3.41 18.89 22.85
CA ALA A 30 -3.57 20.35 22.74
C ALA A 30 -2.58 21.01 21.77
N CYS A 31 -2.11 20.26 20.76
CA CYS A 31 -1.32 20.79 19.65
C CYS A 31 -2.23 21.36 18.55
N ASP A 32 -1.74 22.33 17.79
CA ASP A 32 -2.42 22.78 16.58
C ASP A 32 -2.43 21.65 15.54
N ILE A 33 -3.61 21.32 15.03
CA ILE A 33 -3.82 20.30 14.00
C ILE A 33 -3.26 20.73 12.63
N GLY A 34 -3.09 22.03 12.42
CA GLY A 34 -2.48 22.62 11.22
C GLY A 34 -0.96 22.71 11.30
N ASP A 35 -0.35 22.37 12.43
CA ASP A 35 1.11 22.45 12.61
C ASP A 35 1.82 21.53 11.59
N LEU A 36 2.86 22.08 10.96
CA LEU A 36 3.69 21.37 10.00
C LEU A 36 4.29 20.08 10.60
N ALA A 37 4.63 20.07 11.89
CA ALA A 37 5.13 18.88 12.57
C ALA A 37 4.07 17.76 12.66
N VAL A 38 2.79 18.11 12.85
CA VAL A 38 1.68 17.16 12.85
C VAL A 38 1.47 16.59 11.45
N LEU A 39 1.45 17.44 10.43
CA LEU A 39 1.31 17.01 9.03
C LEU A 39 2.52 16.20 8.55
N ALA A 40 3.73 16.53 9.00
CA ALA A 40 4.95 15.78 8.71
C ALA A 40 4.87 14.35 9.27
N ARG A 41 4.39 14.17 10.51
CA ARG A 41 4.16 12.82 11.09
C ARG A 41 3.23 11.97 10.24
N TYR A 42 2.14 12.57 9.73
CA TYR A 42 1.25 11.88 8.79
C TYR A 42 1.99 11.51 7.49
N ALA A 43 2.68 12.48 6.87
CA ALA A 43 3.40 12.28 5.62
C ALA A 43 4.46 11.17 5.75
N GLU A 44 5.29 11.18 6.79
CA GLU A 44 6.31 10.17 7.07
C GLU A 44 5.70 8.77 7.25
N TRP A 45 4.58 8.67 7.98
CA TRP A 45 3.89 7.39 8.17
C TRP A 45 3.40 6.83 6.83
N ARG A 46 2.85 7.67 5.94
CA ARG A 46 2.31 7.21 4.66
C ARG A 46 3.35 7.04 3.56
N GLN A 47 4.48 7.75 3.63
CA GLN A 47 5.52 7.74 2.60
C GLN A 47 6.05 6.32 2.29
N GLY A 48 6.25 5.48 3.33
CA GLY A 48 6.69 4.11 3.14
C GLY A 48 5.64 3.23 2.43
N ASP A 49 4.37 3.47 2.71
CA ASP A 49 3.26 2.75 2.09
C ASP A 49 3.03 3.17 0.63
N HIS A 50 3.07 4.48 0.37
CA HIS A 50 3.05 5.02 -1.00
C HIS A 50 4.19 4.47 -1.84
N ARG A 51 5.44 4.49 -1.33
CA ARG A 51 6.61 3.94 -2.04
C ARG A 51 6.43 2.46 -2.39
N ARG A 52 5.92 1.64 -1.47
CA ARG A 52 5.67 0.22 -1.72
C ARG A 52 4.61 0.01 -2.79
N VAL A 53 3.47 0.70 -2.70
CA VAL A 53 2.38 0.55 -3.69
C VAL A 53 2.86 1.00 -5.07
N ILE A 54 3.55 2.13 -5.17
CA ILE A 54 4.10 2.64 -6.44
C ILE A 54 5.12 1.65 -7.03
N ALA A 55 6.10 1.20 -6.24
CA ALA A 55 7.11 0.26 -6.71
C ALA A 55 6.49 -1.07 -7.16
N PHE A 56 5.47 -1.54 -6.45
CA PHE A 56 4.74 -2.75 -6.81
C PHE A 56 3.95 -2.58 -8.12
N THR A 57 3.17 -1.51 -8.25
CA THR A 57 2.39 -1.27 -9.48
C THR A 57 3.29 -1.06 -10.68
N ASP A 58 4.35 -0.26 -10.55
CA ASP A 58 5.27 0.03 -11.64
C ASP A 58 6.09 -1.22 -12.00
N GLY A 59 6.49 -2.02 -11.01
CA GLY A 59 7.16 -3.30 -11.21
C GLY A 59 6.29 -4.30 -11.97
N LEU A 60 5.01 -4.44 -11.60
CA LEU A 60 4.06 -5.27 -12.33
C LEU A 60 3.85 -4.76 -13.76
N THR A 61 3.58 -3.46 -13.94
CA THR A 61 3.41 -2.89 -15.28
C THR A 61 4.63 -3.19 -16.14
N ARG A 62 5.86 -2.94 -15.63
CA ARG A 62 7.09 -3.25 -16.35
C ARG A 62 7.25 -4.73 -16.65
N LEU A 63 6.94 -5.63 -15.71
CA LEU A 63 7.05 -7.08 -15.92
C LEU A 63 6.12 -7.56 -17.04
N PHE A 64 4.89 -7.04 -17.08
CA PHE A 64 3.87 -7.49 -18.03
C PHE A 64 3.97 -6.81 -19.40
N THR A 65 4.52 -5.59 -19.50
CA THR A 65 4.68 -4.87 -20.77
C THR A 65 6.04 -5.04 -21.42
N ASN A 66 7.02 -5.66 -20.75
CA ASN A 66 8.36 -5.85 -21.30
C ASN A 66 8.36 -6.89 -22.44
N PRO A 67 8.81 -6.51 -23.66
CA PRO A 67 8.79 -7.40 -24.82
C PRO A 67 9.95 -8.40 -24.86
N LEU A 68 10.92 -8.32 -23.94
CA LEU A 68 12.11 -9.19 -23.96
C LEU A 68 11.74 -10.66 -23.69
N PRO A 69 12.14 -11.62 -24.56
CA PRO A 69 11.78 -13.03 -24.40
C PRO A 69 12.17 -13.67 -23.06
N PRO A 70 13.36 -13.40 -22.48
CA PRO A 70 13.69 -13.94 -21.15
C PRO A 70 12.75 -13.44 -20.04
N VAL A 71 12.27 -12.20 -20.14
CA VAL A 71 11.34 -11.61 -19.15
C VAL A 71 9.97 -12.24 -19.29
N ALA A 72 9.52 -12.52 -20.52
CA ALA A 72 8.29 -13.25 -20.78
C ALA A 72 8.34 -14.66 -20.16
N TRP A 73 9.44 -15.39 -20.32
CA TRP A 73 9.59 -16.73 -19.71
C TRP A 73 9.54 -16.70 -18.19
N VAL A 74 10.23 -15.75 -17.56
CA VAL A 74 10.18 -15.57 -16.09
C VAL A 74 8.77 -15.25 -15.62
N ARG A 75 8.05 -14.36 -16.32
CA ARG A 75 6.66 -14.03 -16.03
C ARG A 75 5.77 -15.27 -16.13
N ASP A 76 5.89 -16.03 -17.21
CA ASP A 76 5.03 -17.17 -17.48
C ASP A 76 5.29 -18.32 -16.49
N LEU A 77 6.55 -18.58 -16.14
CA LEU A 77 6.92 -19.50 -15.05
C LEU A 77 6.40 -19.02 -13.69
N GLY A 78 6.46 -17.72 -13.41
CA GLY A 78 5.92 -17.14 -12.19
C GLY A 78 4.40 -17.31 -12.07
N MET A 79 3.66 -17.11 -13.18
CA MET A 79 2.22 -17.35 -13.24
C MET A 79 1.89 -18.84 -13.02
N LEU A 80 2.63 -19.73 -13.68
CA LEU A 80 2.47 -21.18 -13.48
C LEU A 80 2.72 -21.58 -12.02
N ALA A 81 3.75 -21.02 -11.39
CA ALA A 81 4.03 -21.26 -9.97
C ALA A 81 2.90 -20.76 -9.06
N LEU A 82 2.28 -19.62 -9.36
CA LEU A 82 1.13 -19.12 -8.61
C LEU A 82 -0.12 -20.00 -8.75
N ASP A 83 -0.32 -20.60 -9.93
CA ASP A 83 -1.44 -21.51 -10.16
C ASP A 83 -1.24 -22.88 -9.49
N LEU A 84 -0.01 -23.37 -9.47
CA LEU A 84 0.33 -24.67 -8.86
C LEU A 84 0.54 -24.59 -7.34
N CYS A 85 0.79 -23.41 -6.77
CA CYS A 85 1.11 -23.23 -5.34
C CYS A 85 0.11 -22.27 -4.64
N PRO A 86 -0.97 -22.80 -4.03
CA PRO A 86 -1.96 -22.00 -3.29
C PRO A 86 -1.36 -21.11 -2.18
N PRO A 87 -0.31 -21.52 -1.43
CA PRO A 87 0.38 -20.65 -0.49
C PRO A 87 1.02 -19.42 -1.16
N ALA A 88 1.68 -19.59 -2.30
CA ALA A 88 2.27 -18.48 -3.05
C ALA A 88 1.19 -17.49 -3.53
N LYS A 89 0.08 -18.01 -4.04
CA LYS A 89 -1.10 -17.20 -4.43
C LYS A 89 -1.67 -16.40 -3.25
N ARG A 90 -1.74 -16.99 -2.05
CA ARG A 90 -2.18 -16.29 -0.84
C ARG A 90 -1.21 -15.19 -0.41
N ILE A 91 0.09 -15.43 -0.48
CA ILE A 91 1.10 -14.40 -0.17
C ILE A 91 1.00 -13.25 -1.16
N PHE A 92 0.89 -13.55 -2.46
CA PHE A 92 0.71 -12.55 -3.51
C PHE A 92 -0.56 -11.71 -3.28
N ALA A 93 -1.68 -12.34 -2.94
CA ALA A 93 -2.92 -11.64 -2.60
C ALA A 93 -2.79 -10.75 -1.35
N LYS A 94 -2.01 -11.15 -0.34
CA LYS A 94 -1.77 -10.30 0.85
C LYS A 94 -0.94 -9.07 0.50
N LEU A 95 0.05 -9.21 -0.38
CA LEU A 95 0.88 -8.10 -0.86
C LEU A 95 0.03 -7.08 -1.63
N THR A 96 -0.87 -7.55 -2.51
CA THR A 96 -1.75 -6.67 -3.29
C THR A 96 -2.79 -5.95 -2.43
N MET A 97 -3.22 -6.56 -1.31
CA MET A 97 -4.16 -5.95 -0.35
C MET A 97 -3.54 -4.84 0.52
N GLY A 98 -2.23 -4.62 0.47
CA GLY A 98 -1.60 -3.52 1.23
C GLY A 98 -1.61 -3.73 2.76
N ARG A 99 -1.74 -4.97 3.24
CA ARG A 99 -1.76 -5.28 4.68
C ARG A 99 -0.37 -5.30 5.34
N ALA A 100 0.66 -4.82 4.64
CA ALA A 100 2.03 -4.80 5.14
C ALA A 100 2.36 -3.44 5.77
N GLY A 101 2.65 -3.44 7.07
CA GLY A 101 3.17 -2.27 7.82
C GLY A 101 2.25 -1.75 8.93
N ARG A 102 2.56 -0.55 9.44
CA ARG A 102 1.78 0.12 10.49
C ARG A 102 0.42 0.56 9.94
N LEU A 103 -0.65 -0.07 10.42
CA LEU A 103 -2.03 0.22 10.05
C LEU A 103 -2.69 1.20 11.03
N PRO A 104 -3.49 2.16 10.55
CA PRO A 104 -4.24 3.04 11.43
C PRO A 104 -5.30 2.27 12.23
N ARG A 105 -5.76 2.86 13.34
CA ARG A 105 -6.74 2.29 14.27
C ARG A 105 -8.02 1.88 13.55
N LEU A 106 -8.59 2.75 12.73
CA LEU A 106 -9.79 2.44 11.94
C LEU A 106 -9.58 1.27 10.97
N ALA A 107 -8.39 1.15 10.35
CA ALA A 107 -8.09 0.02 9.47
C ALA A 107 -7.90 -1.31 10.22
N ARG A 108 -7.73 -1.26 11.54
CA ARG A 108 -7.69 -2.42 12.44
C ARG A 108 -9.04 -2.70 13.12
N GLY A 109 -10.07 -1.90 12.84
CA GLY A 109 -11.36 -2.00 13.53
C GLY A 109 -11.36 -1.41 14.94
N LEU A 110 -10.42 -0.52 15.25
CA LEU A 110 -10.33 0.20 16.52
C LEU A 110 -10.91 1.61 16.37
N GLU A 111 -11.51 2.12 17.44
CA GLU A 111 -11.97 3.51 17.52
C GLU A 111 -10.79 4.49 17.64
N LEU A 112 -11.03 5.75 17.25
CA LEU A 112 -10.05 6.82 17.27
C LEU A 112 -9.90 7.44 18.66
#